data_AF-A0A9D7AN41-F1
#
_entry.id   AF-A0A9D7AN41-F1
#
_cell.length_a   1.000
_cell.length_b   1.000
_cell.length_c   1.000
_cell.angle_alpha   90.00
_cell.angle_beta   90.00
_cell.angle_gamma   90.00
#
_symmetry.space_group_name_H-M   'P 1'
#
loop_
_entity.id
_entity.type
_entity.pdbx_description
1 polymer ?
#
loop_
_entity_poly.entity_id
_entity_poly.type
_entity_poly.pdbx_seq_one_letter_code
_entity_poly.pdbx_strand_id
1 'polypeptide(L)'
;MNSPALPLRRGLLPSLMAIVALALVYGGVISNKDYQQTKEALARDLAARAHRTALDIRNQLAGYETALGAIAESRCVQDRDATHCRDYFPGLYKRYPETLDFVAIDNLGKVFASSRARTCETRGRPRRWPHCA
;
A
#
# COMPACT_ATOMS: atom_id res chain seq x y z
N MET A 1 -19.32 -17.58 -85.41
CA MET A 1 -18.23 -17.39 -84.43
C MET A 1 -18.87 -17.12 -83.07
N ASN A 2 -19.06 -18.16 -82.25
CA ASN A 2 -19.55 -18.02 -80.89
C ASN A 2 -18.49 -18.60 -79.95
N SER A 3 -17.87 -17.74 -79.13
CA SER A 3 -17.02 -18.16 -78.02
C SER A 3 -17.89 -18.63 -76.85
N PRO A 4 -17.72 -19.84 -76.29
CA PRO A 4 -18.40 -20.22 -75.07
C PRO A 4 -17.64 -19.64 -73.86
N ALA A 5 -18.33 -18.82 -73.06
CA ALA A 5 -17.85 -18.34 -71.77
C ALA A 5 -17.78 -19.50 -70.77
N LEU A 6 -16.60 -19.66 -70.15
CA LEU A 6 -16.27 -20.70 -69.17
C LEU A 6 -17.19 -20.70 -67.94
N PRO A 7 -17.66 -21.88 -67.46
CA PRO A 7 -18.42 -22.04 -66.23
C PRO A 7 -17.52 -22.15 -64.98
N LEU A 8 -16.37 -21.47 -64.95
CA LEU A 8 -15.37 -21.62 -63.87
C LEU A 8 -15.67 -20.80 -62.60
N ARG A 9 -16.67 -19.91 -62.64
CA ARG A 9 -16.93 -18.93 -61.56
C ARG A 9 -17.78 -19.43 -60.38
N ARG A 10 -18.47 -20.56 -60.49
CA ARG A 10 -19.47 -20.99 -59.47
C ARG A 10 -18.89 -21.68 -58.23
N GLY A 11 -17.70 -22.29 -58.31
CA GLY A 11 -17.07 -22.98 -57.17
C GLY A 11 -16.03 -22.15 -56.41
N LEU A 12 -15.50 -21.10 -57.03
CA LEU A 12 -14.37 -20.34 -56.48
C LEU A 12 -14.79 -19.41 -55.33
N LEU A 13 -15.94 -18.74 -55.48
CA LEU A 13 -16.50 -17.84 -54.47
C LEU A 13 -16.79 -18.50 -53.11
N PRO A 14 -17.48 -19.66 -53.03
CA PRO A 14 -17.73 -20.31 -51.73
C PRO A 14 -16.44 -20.80 -51.06
N SER A 15 -15.45 -21.25 -51.84
CA SER A 15 -14.15 -21.66 -51.30
C SER A 15 -13.37 -20.49 -50.70
N LEU A 16 -13.39 -19.32 -51.36
CA LEU A 16 -12.77 -18.09 -50.87
C LEU A 16 -13.45 -17.61 -49.58
N MET A 17 -14.77 -17.65 -49.52
CA MET A 17 -15.53 -17.29 -48.31
C MET A 17 -15.22 -18.23 -47.15
N ALA A 18 -15.07 -19.53 -47.41
CA ALA A 18 -14.68 -20.50 -46.39
C ALA A 18 -13.27 -20.23 -45.84
N ILE A 19 -12.30 -19.88 -46.69
CA ILE A 19 -10.93 -19.52 -46.27
C ILE A 19 -10.93 -18.26 -45.41
N VAL A 20 -11.68 -17.22 -45.82
CA VAL A 20 -11.79 -15.96 -45.05
C VAL A 20 -12.45 -16.20 -43.69
N ALA A 21 -13.52 -17.00 -43.64
CA ALA A 21 -14.18 -17.35 -42.39
C ALA A 21 -13.22 -18.11 -41.44
N LEU A 22 -12.45 -19.06 -41.98
CA LEU A 22 -11.43 -19.78 -41.20
C LEU A 22 -10.34 -18.84 -40.68
N ALA A 23 -9.87 -17.90 -41.51
CA ALA A 23 -8.87 -16.93 -41.10
C ALA A 23 -9.38 -16.00 -39.99
N LEU A 24 -10.64 -15.56 -40.05
CA LEU A 24 -11.27 -14.74 -39.00
C LEU A 24 -11.44 -15.51 -37.69
N VAL A 25 -11.88 -16.77 -37.75
CA VAL A 25 -11.97 -17.64 -36.57
C VAL A 25 -10.59 -17.85 -35.96
N TYR A 26 -9.60 -18.16 -36.78
CA TYR A 26 -8.23 -18.40 -36.32
C TYR A 26 -7.60 -17.14 -35.71
N GLY A 27 -7.76 -15.98 -36.35
CA GLY A 27 -7.32 -14.69 -35.83
C GLY A 27 -8.04 -14.29 -34.54
N GLY A 28 -9.35 -14.53 -34.45
CA GLY A 28 -10.14 -14.29 -33.24
C GLY A 28 -9.70 -15.16 -32.05
N VAL A 29 -9.40 -16.44 -32.29
CA VAL A 29 -8.92 -17.36 -31.24
C VAL A 29 -7.52 -16.99 -30.75
N ILE A 30 -6.62 -16.59 -31.64
CA ILE A 30 -5.26 -16.13 -31.27
C ILE A 30 -5.34 -14.85 -30.45
N SER A 31 -6.07 -13.84 -30.92
CA SER A 31 -6.24 -12.58 -30.19
C SER A 31 -6.89 -12.78 -28.82
N ASN A 32 -7.86 -13.69 -28.72
CA ASN A 32 -8.49 -13.99 -27.43
C ASN A 32 -7.53 -14.70 -26.47
N LYS A 33 -6.69 -15.62 -26.96
CA LYS A 33 -5.67 -16.29 -26.13
C LYS A 33 -4.62 -15.30 -25.62
N ASP A 34 -4.12 -14.43 -26.50
CA ASP A 34 -3.10 -13.42 -26.14
C ASP A 34 -3.66 -12.41 -25.13
N TYR A 35 -4.92 -12.00 -25.32
CA TYR A 35 -5.63 -11.13 -24.38
C TYR A 35 -5.82 -11.77 -23.00
N GLN A 36 -6.20 -13.05 -22.95
CA GLN A 36 -6.35 -13.78 -21.68
C GLN A 36 -4.99 -13.98 -20.98
N GLN A 37 -3.94 -14.34 -21.71
CA GLN A 37 -2.58 -14.46 -21.17
C GLN A 37 -2.09 -13.13 -20.59
N THR A 38 -2.34 -12.02 -21.29
CA THR A 38 -1.96 -10.68 -20.82
C THR A 38 -2.72 -10.31 -19.55
N LYS A 39 -4.03 -10.61 -19.48
CA LYS A 39 -4.83 -10.40 -18.26
C LYS A 39 -4.35 -11.21 -17.08
N GLU A 40 -4.04 -12.49 -17.28
CA GLU A 40 -3.54 -13.38 -16.22
C GLU A 40 -2.14 -12.96 -15.74
N ALA A 41 -1.28 -12.49 -16.64
CA ALA A 41 0.02 -11.95 -16.28
C ALA A 41 -0.12 -10.67 -15.44
N LEU A 42 -1.00 -9.76 -15.86
CA LEU A 42 -1.28 -8.52 -15.14
C LEU A 42 -1.90 -8.82 -13.76
N ALA A 43 -2.89 -9.72 -13.68
CA ALA A 43 -3.51 -10.11 -12.42
C ALA A 43 -2.49 -10.72 -11.44
N ARG A 44 -1.55 -11.55 -11.93
CA ARG A 44 -0.47 -12.11 -11.11
C ARG A 44 0.50 -11.04 -10.62
N ASP A 45 0.87 -10.08 -11.47
CA ASP A 45 1.75 -8.97 -11.06
C ASP A 45 1.08 -8.08 -10.01
N LEU A 46 -0.20 -7.73 -10.20
CA LEU A 46 -0.95 -6.98 -9.19
C LEU A 46 -1.05 -7.74 -7.87
N ALA A 47 -1.36 -9.04 -7.90
CA ALA A 47 -1.43 -9.86 -6.71
C ALA A 47 -0.08 -9.94 -5.98
N ALA A 48 1.03 -10.08 -6.73
CA ALA A 48 2.38 -10.09 -6.17
C ALA A 48 2.73 -8.75 -5.52
N ARG A 49 2.41 -7.62 -6.16
CA ARG A 49 2.62 -6.28 -5.60
C ARG A 49 1.78 -6.07 -4.35
N ALA A 50 0.49 -6.38 -4.41
CA ALA A 50 -0.42 -6.26 -3.27
C ALA A 50 0.06 -7.10 -2.09
N HIS A 51 0.56 -8.31 -2.34
CA HIS A 51 1.11 -9.17 -1.29
C HIS A 51 2.38 -8.58 -0.66
N ARG A 52 3.31 -8.06 -1.47
CA ARG A 52 4.51 -7.38 -0.96
C ARG A 52 4.16 -6.16 -0.13
N THR A 53 3.23 -5.32 -0.60
CA THR A 53 2.77 -4.14 0.16
C THR A 53 2.10 -4.56 1.47
N ALA A 54 1.28 -5.61 1.46
CA ALA A 54 0.65 -6.12 2.67
C ALA A 54 1.69 -6.63 3.69
N LEU A 55 2.74 -7.32 3.23
CA LEU A 55 3.83 -7.76 4.09
C LEU A 55 4.63 -6.58 4.66
N ASP A 56 4.93 -5.57 3.85
CA ASP A 56 5.64 -4.37 4.30
C ASP A 56 4.85 -3.62 5.38
N ILE A 57 3.55 -3.41 5.17
CA ILE A 57 2.66 -2.80 6.17
C ILE A 57 2.64 -3.61 7.47
N ARG A 58 2.53 -4.95 7.38
CA ARG A 58 2.55 -5.82 8.57
C ARG A 58 3.86 -5.73 9.34
N ASN A 59 4.98 -5.70 8.63
CA ASN A 59 6.29 -5.57 9.26
C ASN A 59 6.44 -4.21 9.96
N GLN A 60 5.99 -3.13 9.33
CA GLN A 60 5.97 -1.81 9.96
C GLN A 60 5.09 -1.80 11.22
N LEU A 61 3.87 -2.34 11.14
CA LEU A 61 2.96 -2.44 12.28
C LEU A 61 3.56 -3.24 13.44
N ALA A 62 4.18 -4.39 13.16
CA ALA A 62 4.85 -5.19 14.19
C ALA A 62 6.00 -4.44 14.88
N GLY A 63 6.74 -3.62 14.11
CA GLY A 63 7.76 -2.72 14.65
C GLY A 63 7.19 -1.70 15.64
N TYR A 64 6.04 -1.10 15.29
CA TYR A 64 5.35 -0.16 16.18
C TYR A 64 4.73 -0.84 17.40
N GLU A 65 4.13 -2.02 17.26
CA GLU A 65 3.58 -2.78 18.40
C GLU A 65 4.69 -3.10 19.41
N THR A 66 5.85 -3.51 18.92
CA THR A 66 7.03 -3.75 19.77
C THR A 66 7.49 -2.48 20.47
N ALA A 67 7.53 -1.35 19.76
CA ALA A 67 7.90 -0.05 20.33
C ALA A 67 6.91 0.39 21.41
N LEU A 68 5.61 0.26 21.17
CA LEU A 68 4.55 0.59 22.12
C LEU A 68 4.60 -0.29 23.36
N GLY A 69 4.87 -1.60 23.20
CA GLY A 69 5.12 -2.51 24.31
C GLY A 69 6.30 -2.06 25.18
N ALA A 70 7.44 -1.77 24.56
CA ALA A 70 8.61 -1.27 25.26
C ALA A 70 8.36 0.09 25.96
N ILE A 71 7.54 0.96 25.37
CA ILE A 71 7.11 2.21 26.00
C ILE A 71 6.25 1.94 27.23
N ALA A 72 5.26 1.06 27.12
CA ALA A 72 4.38 0.70 28.22
C ALA A 72 5.13 0.06 29.41
N GLU A 73 6.17 -0.73 29.11
CA GLU A 73 7.04 -1.36 30.11
C GLU A 73 8.13 -0.43 30.67
N SER A 74 8.30 0.76 30.09
CA SER A 74 9.33 1.70 30.53
C SER A 74 9.02 2.28 31.92
N ARG A 75 10.06 2.51 32.72
CA ARG A 75 9.96 3.20 34.01
C ARG A 75 9.31 4.58 33.90
N CYS A 76 9.51 5.27 32.79
CA CYS A 76 8.83 6.55 32.52
C CYS A 76 7.30 6.43 32.59
N VAL A 77 6.72 5.38 31.99
CA VAL A 77 5.26 5.19 31.97
C VAL A 77 4.75 4.60 33.29
N GLN A 78 5.51 3.67 33.88
CA GLN A 78 5.16 3.04 35.15
C GLN A 78 5.20 4.03 36.33
N ASP A 79 6.30 4.78 36.46
CA ASP A 79 6.51 5.71 37.58
C ASP A 79 5.88 7.08 37.32
N ARG A 80 5.46 7.35 36.07
CA ARG A 80 4.95 8.66 35.60
C ARG A 80 5.89 9.84 35.94
N ASP A 81 7.18 9.54 36.06
CA ASP A 81 8.20 10.52 36.44
C ASP A 81 8.77 11.20 35.19
N ALA A 82 8.61 12.51 35.13
CA ALA A 82 9.11 13.33 34.03
C ALA A 82 10.62 13.29 33.87
N THR A 83 11.38 13.00 34.93
CA THR A 83 12.84 12.88 34.83
C THR A 83 13.24 11.67 33.98
N HIS A 84 12.59 10.53 34.17
CA HIS A 84 12.79 9.32 33.37
C HIS A 84 12.24 9.45 31.94
N CYS A 85 11.21 10.27 31.74
CA CYS A 85 10.60 10.49 30.42
C CYS A 85 11.37 11.46 29.53
N ARG A 86 12.14 12.39 30.11
CA ARG A 86 12.77 13.53 29.41
C ARG A 86 13.66 13.10 28.25
N ASP A 87 14.45 12.05 28.45
CA ASP A 87 15.43 11.59 27.46
C ASP A 87 14.91 10.37 26.66
N TYR A 88 13.91 9.66 27.19
CA TYR A 88 13.34 8.45 26.61
C TYR A 88 12.48 8.73 25.36
N PHE A 89 11.53 9.67 25.48
CA PHE A 89 10.60 9.99 24.40
C PHE A 89 11.28 10.63 23.17
N PRO A 90 12.19 11.60 23.32
CA PRO A 90 12.98 12.11 22.19
C PRO A 90 13.87 11.05 21.55
N GLY A 91 14.37 10.08 22.33
CA GLY A 91 15.14 8.94 21.81
C GLY A 91 14.32 8.02 20.91
N LEU A 92 13.02 7.84 21.21
CA LEU A 92 12.10 7.05 20.39
C LEU A 92 11.86 7.69 19.02
N TYR A 93 11.71 9.01 18.96
CA TYR A 93 11.58 9.72 17.67
C TYR A 93 12.80 9.51 16.75
N LYS A 94 14.02 9.46 17.33
CA LYS A 94 15.23 9.17 16.54
C LYS A 94 15.25 7.75 15.97
N ARG A 95 14.63 6.78 16.66
CA ARG A 95 14.56 5.39 16.22
C ARG A 95 13.45 5.13 15.22
N TYR A 96 12.38 5.91 15.27
CA TYR A 96 11.22 5.80 14.38
C TYR A 96 10.88 7.16 13.76
N PRO A 97 11.75 7.70 12.87
CA PRO A 97 11.60 9.03 12.29
C PRO A 97 10.34 9.20 11.43
N GLU A 98 9.78 8.11 10.93
CA GLU A 98 8.51 8.06 10.21
C GLU A 98 7.28 8.29 11.11
N THR A 99 7.44 8.20 12.44
CA THR A 99 6.34 8.38 13.39
C THR A 99 5.99 9.85 13.53
N LEU A 100 4.69 10.16 13.56
CA LEU A 100 4.23 11.52 13.81
C LEU A 100 4.62 12.00 15.21
N ASP A 101 4.21 11.31 16.28
CA ASP A 101 4.60 11.61 17.66
C ASP A 101 4.29 10.41 18.57
N PHE A 102 5.17 10.09 19.52
CA PHE A 102 4.86 9.23 20.66
C PHE A 102 4.38 10.09 21.82
N VAL A 103 3.24 9.72 22.41
CA VAL A 103 2.62 10.48 23.50
C VAL A 103 2.18 9.53 24.59
N ALA A 104 2.54 9.82 25.84
CA ALA A 104 2.04 9.11 27.02
C ALA A 104 0.96 9.95 27.72
N ILE A 105 -0.16 9.30 28.01
CA ILE A 105 -1.36 9.92 28.60
C ILE A 105 -1.71 9.17 29.87
N ASP A 106 -2.05 9.89 30.93
CA ASP A 106 -2.57 9.29 32.15
C ASP A 106 -4.03 8.84 32.01
N ASN A 107 -4.53 8.16 33.04
CA ASN A 107 -5.91 7.68 33.11
C ASN A 107 -6.96 8.80 33.21
N LEU A 108 -6.55 10.07 33.38
CA LEU A 108 -7.41 11.24 33.36
C LEU A 108 -7.37 11.95 32.00
N GLY A 109 -6.66 11.40 31.02
CA GLY A 109 -6.52 11.99 29.69
C GLY A 109 -5.47 13.11 29.62
N LYS A 110 -4.66 13.30 30.66
CA LYS A 110 -3.58 14.30 30.67
C LYS A 110 -2.30 13.68 30.13
N VAL A 111 -1.74 14.30 29.11
CA VAL A 111 -0.42 13.92 28.59
C VAL A 111 0.65 14.29 29.61
N PHE A 112 1.63 13.41 29.80
CA PHE A 112 2.76 13.66 30.69
C PHE A 112 4.13 13.51 30.00
N ALA A 113 4.17 12.87 28.82
CA ALA A 113 5.38 12.79 27.99
C ALA A 113 5.02 12.83 26.50
N SER A 114 5.88 13.43 25.69
CA SER A 114 5.78 13.46 24.22
C SER A 114 7.17 13.44 23.60
N SER A 115 7.30 12.79 22.44
CA SER A 115 8.57 12.68 21.71
C SER A 115 8.94 13.93 20.94
N ARG A 116 7.93 14.73 20.57
CA ARG A 116 8.14 16.07 20.04
C ARG A 116 8.37 17.05 21.18
N ALA A 117 9.47 17.79 21.10
CA ALA A 117 9.59 19.03 21.85
C ALA A 117 8.48 19.97 21.37
N ARG A 118 7.39 20.11 22.14
CA ARG A 118 6.52 21.28 21.95
C ARG A 118 7.36 22.47 22.38
N THR A 119 7.66 23.37 21.45
CA THR A 119 8.01 24.74 21.80
C THR A 119 6.98 25.19 22.83
N CYS A 120 7.43 25.57 24.03
CA CYS A 120 6.58 26.23 25.02
C CYS A 120 6.18 27.58 24.40
N GLU A 121 5.25 27.61 23.44
CA GLU A 121 4.70 28.83 22.89
C GLU A 121 3.74 29.38 23.95
N THR A 122 4.27 30.28 24.76
CA THR A 122 3.57 31.19 25.65
C THR A 122 2.67 32.11 24.85
N ARG A 123 1.57 31.58 24.31
CA ARG A 123 0.43 32.37 23.85
C ARG A 123 -0.84 31.97 24.60
N GLY A 124 -0.97 32.58 25.77
CA GLY A 124 -2.26 33.19 26.12
C GLY A 124 -3.30 32.36 26.86
N ARG A 125 -3.00 31.18 27.42
CA ARG A 125 -3.82 30.57 28.51
C ARG A 125 -2.97 29.68 29.42
N PRO A 126 -3.21 29.68 30.75
CA PRO A 126 -2.48 28.83 31.66
C PRO A 126 -3.05 27.40 31.61
N ARG A 127 -2.66 26.60 30.60
CA ARG A 127 -2.67 25.15 30.77
C ARG A 127 -1.34 24.78 31.42
N ARG A 128 -1.37 24.63 32.75
CA ARG A 128 -0.26 24.13 33.55
C ARG A 128 0.19 22.77 33.03
N TRP A 129 1.29 22.77 32.31
CA TRP A 129 2.15 21.60 32.15
C TRP A 129 3.25 21.72 33.20
N PRO A 130 3.47 20.72 34.07
CA PRO A 130 4.42 20.83 35.17
C PRO A 130 5.90 20.80 34.75
N HIS A 131 6.22 20.71 33.45
CA HIS A 131 7.60 20.50 32.97
C HIS A 131 8.00 21.39 31.77
N CYS A 132 7.53 22.64 31.71
CA CYS A 132 8.38 23.69 31.14
C CYS A 132 9.23 24.20 32.32
N ALA A 133 10.42 23.62 32.50
CA ALA A 133 11.47 24.23 33.31
C ALA A 133 12.14 25.35 32.51
#